data_AF-W0EWL3-F1
#
_entry.id   AF-W0EWL3-F1
#
_cell.length_a   1.000
_cell.length_b   1.000
_cell.length_c   1.000
_cell.angle_alpha   90.00
_cell.angle_beta   90.00
_cell.angle_gamma   90.00
#
_symmetry.space_group_name_H-M   'P 1'
#
loop_
_entity.id
_entity.type
_entity.pdbx_description
1 polymer ?
#
loop_
_entity_poly.entity_id
_entity_poly.type
_entity_poly.pdbx_seq_one_letter_code
_entity_poly.pdbx_strand_id
1 'polypeptide(L)'
;MKTHKFTAIVAIMLMGLFMASCDEEKDIIVIDGNIPIKTSTLYIVGDATPALWDVNNMYPLEMSEEDHLVFIYDGNLSQGELKAYLTQGSWDQAPCVRPMTAGSPISKADNTEQFQLYTGGEDLKWSVKDSGHYRLVFDLRNWTLSTTFLGY
;
A
#
# COMPACT_ATOMS: atom_id res chain seq x y z
N MET A 1 74.58 18.98 -43.63
CA MET A 1 75.08 17.57 -43.67
C MET A 1 74.52 16.88 -42.43
N LYS A 2 73.73 15.80 -42.45
CA LYS A 2 73.48 14.74 -43.43
C LYS A 2 72.08 14.13 -43.15
N THR A 3 71.22 14.15 -44.17
CA THR A 3 70.23 13.14 -44.63
C THR A 3 69.26 12.41 -43.67
N HIS A 4 67.98 12.61 -43.97
CA HIS A 4 66.80 11.79 -43.67
C HIS A 4 66.80 10.41 -44.38
N LYS A 5 66.06 9.43 -43.83
CA LYS A 5 64.86 8.72 -44.39
C LYS A 5 64.69 7.32 -43.76
N PHE A 6 63.50 6.73 -43.97
CA PHE A 6 62.95 5.42 -43.55
C PHE A 6 61.98 5.52 -42.35
N THR A 7 60.70 5.17 -42.40
CA THR A 7 59.85 4.52 -43.42
C THR A 7 58.37 4.68 -42.98
N ALA A 8 57.44 4.80 -43.95
CA ALA A 8 56.08 4.22 -44.03
C ALA A 8 55.11 4.20 -42.82
N ILE A 9 53.78 4.17 -42.92
CA ILE A 9 52.73 4.32 -43.94
C ILE A 9 51.44 4.40 -43.09
N VAL A 10 50.52 5.26 -43.50
CA VAL A 10 49.09 5.34 -43.17
C VAL A 10 48.44 4.06 -42.59
N ALA A 11 47.79 4.20 -41.44
CA ALA A 11 46.55 3.48 -41.12
C ALA A 11 45.73 4.25 -40.08
N ILE A 12 45.04 5.28 -40.57
CA ILE A 12 43.83 5.81 -39.93
C ILE A 12 42.79 4.69 -40.07
N MET A 13 42.46 3.99 -38.99
CA MET A 13 41.20 3.26 -38.91
C MET A 13 40.46 3.75 -37.67
N LEU A 14 39.61 4.76 -37.92
CA LEU A 14 38.47 5.13 -37.10
C LEU A 14 37.73 3.86 -36.67
N MET A 15 37.78 3.53 -35.39
CA MET A 15 36.77 2.69 -34.75
C MET A 15 36.22 3.40 -33.53
N GLY A 16 35.79 4.65 -33.75
CA GLY A 16 34.75 5.28 -32.95
C GLY A 16 33.41 4.77 -33.45
N LEU A 17 32.98 3.60 -32.97
CA LEU A 17 31.59 3.17 -33.07
C LEU A 17 31.00 3.31 -31.68
N PHE A 18 30.24 4.38 -31.55
CA PHE A 18 29.32 4.73 -30.48
C PHE A 18 28.71 3.49 -29.82
N MET A 19 29.15 3.15 -28.62
CA MET A 19 28.27 2.45 -27.69
C MET A 19 27.23 3.47 -27.27
N ALA A 20 26.09 3.50 -27.97
CA ALA A 20 24.86 4.00 -27.37
C ALA A 20 24.47 2.99 -26.28
N SER A 21 25.11 3.11 -25.11
CA SER A 21 24.50 2.61 -23.89
C SER A 21 23.24 3.43 -23.74
N CYS A 22 22.09 2.87 -24.10
CA CYS A 22 20.83 3.34 -23.56
C CYS A 22 20.85 3.03 -22.07
N ASP A 23 21.59 3.82 -21.29
CA ASP A 23 21.34 3.93 -19.87
C ASP A 23 20.04 4.69 -19.74
N GLU A 24 18.96 3.95 -19.54
CA GLU A 24 17.76 4.50 -18.94
C GLU A 24 18.15 4.83 -17.48
N GLU A 25 18.70 6.03 -17.26
CA GLU A 25 18.89 6.57 -15.92
C GLU A 25 17.50 6.61 -15.25
N LYS A 26 17.27 5.67 -14.34
CA LYS A 26 16.08 5.72 -13.50
C LYS A 26 16.26 6.88 -12.53
N ASP A 27 15.55 7.96 -12.79
CA ASP A 27 15.46 9.08 -11.88
C ASP A 27 15.13 8.58 -10.46
N ILE A 28 15.97 8.96 -9.51
CA ILE A 28 15.72 8.70 -8.10
C ILE A 28 14.53 9.57 -7.70
N ILE A 29 13.35 8.97 -7.63
CA ILE A 29 12.19 9.59 -6.99
C ILE A 29 12.43 9.62 -5.48
N VAL A 30 12.82 10.78 -4.96
CA VAL A 30 12.82 11.04 -3.52
C VAL A 30 11.35 11.18 -3.10
N ILE A 31 10.85 10.18 -2.36
CA ILE A 31 9.49 10.21 -1.82
C ILE A 31 9.53 11.04 -0.53
N ASP A 32 8.95 12.23 -0.56
CA ASP A 32 8.76 13.06 0.64
C ASP A 32 7.48 12.57 1.34
N GLY A 33 7.61 11.69 2.35
CA GLY A 33 6.48 11.13 3.10
C GLY A 33 6.61 9.65 3.48
N ASN A 34 5.52 9.04 3.96
CA ASN A 34 5.48 7.61 4.27
C ASN A 34 5.64 6.77 3.00
N ILE A 35 6.46 5.72 3.09
CA ILE A 35 6.62 4.75 2.01
C ILE A 35 5.28 4.01 1.83
N PRO A 36 4.75 3.89 0.60
CA PRO A 36 3.53 3.14 0.35
C PRO A 36 3.61 1.69 0.82
N ILE A 37 2.53 1.18 1.42
CA ILE A 37 2.46 -0.22 1.86
C ILE A 37 2.14 -1.09 0.63
N LYS A 38 3.07 -1.98 0.27
CA LYS A 38 2.89 -2.92 -0.84
C LYS A 38 2.43 -4.28 -0.32
N THR A 39 1.25 -4.71 -0.74
CA THR A 39 0.67 -6.02 -0.46
C THR A 39 -0.27 -6.40 -1.59
N SER A 40 -0.50 -7.69 -1.81
CA SER A 40 -1.55 -8.19 -2.69
C SER A 40 -2.86 -8.49 -1.96
N THR A 41 -2.85 -8.39 -0.62
CA THR A 41 -3.97 -8.76 0.24
C THR A 41 -4.15 -7.77 1.37
N LEU A 42 -5.41 -7.50 1.69
CA LEU A 42 -5.83 -6.81 2.91
C LEU A 42 -7.12 -7.50 3.39
N TYR A 43 -7.21 -7.74 4.69
CA TYR A 43 -8.36 -8.39 5.30
C TYR A 43 -8.90 -7.52 6.42
N ILE A 44 -10.22 -7.52 6.62
CA ILE A 44 -10.85 -6.94 7.81
C ILE A 44 -11.34 -8.03 8.75
N VAL A 45 -11.34 -7.73 10.04
CA VAL A 45 -11.75 -8.62 11.11
C VAL A 45 -12.32 -7.79 12.26
N GLY A 46 -13.29 -8.37 12.97
CA GLY A 46 -13.99 -7.74 14.08
C GLY A 46 -15.48 -8.11 14.10
N ASP A 47 -16.13 -7.93 15.25
CA ASP A 47 -17.56 -8.20 15.45
C ASP A 47 -18.48 -7.31 14.61
N ALA A 48 -17.98 -6.17 14.12
CA ALA A 48 -18.66 -5.37 13.11
C ALA A 48 -18.68 -6.03 11.72
N THR A 49 -17.80 -6.99 11.45
CA THR A 49 -17.58 -7.59 10.12
C THR A 49 -18.18 -8.99 10.02
N PRO A 50 -18.36 -9.54 8.80
CA PRO A 50 -18.79 -10.93 8.62
C PRO A 50 -17.82 -11.98 9.22
N ALA A 51 -16.56 -11.60 9.45
CA ALA A 51 -15.53 -12.51 9.95
C ALA A 51 -15.50 -12.66 11.48
N LEU A 52 -16.22 -11.81 12.23
CA LEU A 52 -16.09 -11.71 13.69
C LEU A 52 -14.61 -11.62 14.11
N TRP A 53 -14.24 -12.18 15.25
CA TRP A 53 -12.85 -12.27 15.72
C TRP A 53 -12.20 -13.62 15.34
N ASP A 54 -12.38 -14.09 14.10
CA ASP A 54 -11.70 -15.29 13.59
C ASP A 54 -10.41 -14.93 12.84
N VAL A 55 -9.27 -15.17 13.49
CA VAL A 55 -7.94 -14.89 12.93
C VAL A 55 -7.61 -15.73 11.69
N ASN A 56 -8.23 -16.91 11.56
CA ASN A 56 -7.94 -17.85 10.47
C ASN A 56 -8.87 -17.64 9.28
N ASN A 57 -9.94 -16.85 9.44
CA ASN A 57 -10.97 -16.63 8.41
C ASN A 57 -11.44 -15.17 8.38
N MET A 58 -10.48 -14.24 8.27
CA MET A 58 -10.75 -12.81 8.10
C MET A 58 -11.37 -12.50 6.72
N TYR A 59 -12.16 -11.44 6.61
CA TYR A 59 -12.85 -11.08 5.36
C TYR A 59 -11.89 -10.39 4.38
N PRO A 60 -11.62 -10.94 3.18
CA PRO A 60 -10.73 -10.32 2.20
C PRO A 60 -11.36 -9.08 1.56
N LEU A 61 -10.57 -8.03 1.39
CA LEU A 61 -10.97 -6.84 0.65
C LEU A 61 -10.64 -6.95 -0.84
N GLU A 62 -11.41 -6.26 -1.66
CA GLU A 62 -11.16 -6.18 -3.10
C GLU A 62 -10.06 -5.15 -3.38
N MET A 63 -9.01 -5.56 -4.08
CA MET A 63 -8.01 -4.63 -4.59
C MET A 63 -8.57 -3.92 -5.82
N SER A 64 -8.47 -2.59 -5.87
CA SER A 64 -8.92 -1.79 -7.01
C SER A 64 -8.13 -2.15 -8.27
N GLU A 65 -8.81 -2.29 -9.41
CA GLU A 65 -8.16 -2.51 -10.72
C GLU A 65 -7.44 -1.26 -11.24
N GLU A 66 -7.82 -0.07 -10.76
CA GLU A 66 -7.26 1.21 -11.19
C GLU A 66 -5.98 1.59 -10.42
N ASP A 67 -5.93 1.27 -9.13
CA ASP A 67 -4.74 1.44 -8.29
C ASP A 67 -4.60 0.26 -7.31
N HIS A 68 -3.61 -0.59 -7.54
CA HIS A 68 -3.32 -1.76 -6.70
C HIS A 68 -2.86 -1.42 -5.27
N LEU A 69 -2.72 -0.14 -4.91
CA LEU A 69 -2.52 0.30 -3.53
C LEU A 69 -3.82 0.72 -2.84
N VAL A 70 -4.96 0.55 -3.49
CA VAL A 70 -6.28 0.84 -2.93
C VAL A 70 -7.06 -0.46 -2.72
N PHE A 71 -7.52 -0.69 -1.50
CA PHE A 71 -8.37 -1.83 -1.14
C PHE A 71 -9.74 -1.33 -0.68
N ILE A 72 -10.79 -2.04 -1.11
CA ILE A 72 -12.17 -1.63 -0.94
C ILE A 72 -12.94 -2.72 -0.20
N TYR A 73 -13.64 -2.29 0.84
CA TYR A 73 -14.78 -3.01 1.39
C TYR A 73 -16.06 -2.33 0.89
N ASP A 74 -17.01 -3.11 0.38
CA ASP A 74 -18.34 -2.64 0.02
C ASP A 74 -19.34 -3.67 0.59
N GLY A 75 -19.98 -3.33 1.70
CA GLY A 75 -20.86 -4.29 2.38
C GLY A 75 -21.39 -3.82 3.73
N ASN A 76 -22.11 -4.71 4.40
CA ASN A 76 -22.76 -4.43 5.68
C ASN A 76 -21.81 -4.56 6.87
N LEU A 77 -21.71 -3.49 7.66
CA LEU A 77 -21.11 -3.51 8.98
C LEU A 77 -22.20 -3.51 10.05
N SER A 78 -21.99 -4.30 11.11
CA SER A 78 -22.75 -4.20 12.35
C SER A 78 -22.11 -3.19 13.29
N GLN A 79 -22.88 -2.66 14.24
CA GLN A 79 -22.31 -1.96 15.39
C GLN A 79 -21.32 -2.88 16.11
N GLY A 80 -20.10 -2.38 16.36
CA GLY A 80 -19.01 -3.18 16.90
C GLY A 80 -17.67 -2.54 16.62
N GLU A 81 -16.63 -3.35 16.55
CA GLU A 81 -15.27 -2.95 16.28
C GLU A 81 -14.70 -3.68 15.06
N LEU A 82 -13.72 -3.06 14.41
CA LEU A 82 -12.94 -3.71 13.36
C LEU A 82 -11.50 -3.19 13.29
N LYS A 83 -10.62 -3.99 12.71
CA LYS A 83 -9.27 -3.63 12.27
C LYS A 83 -8.90 -4.46 11.04
N ALA A 84 -7.78 -4.13 10.40
CA ALA A 84 -7.34 -4.80 9.19
C ALA A 84 -5.96 -5.45 9.36
N TYR A 85 -5.69 -6.48 8.56
CA TYR A 85 -4.43 -7.20 8.54
C TYR A 85 -3.96 -7.47 7.12
N LEU A 86 -2.65 -7.46 6.90
CA LEU A 86 -2.09 -7.81 5.59
C LEU A 86 -2.11 -9.32 5.32
N THR A 87 -2.07 -10.13 6.39
CA THR A 87 -2.03 -11.60 6.36
C THR A 87 -2.91 -12.19 7.46
N GLN A 88 -3.47 -13.38 7.24
CA GLN A 88 -4.28 -14.10 8.22
C GLN A 88 -3.44 -15.00 9.14
N GLY A 89 -4.06 -15.58 10.16
CA GLY A 89 -3.52 -16.70 10.95
C GLY A 89 -2.70 -16.31 12.18
N SER A 90 -2.48 -15.02 12.45
CA SER A 90 -1.81 -14.59 13.67
C SER A 90 -2.23 -13.18 14.10
N TRP A 91 -2.48 -12.98 15.39
CA TRP A 91 -2.71 -11.65 15.96
C TRP A 91 -1.41 -10.86 16.17
N ASP A 92 -0.35 -11.57 16.58
CA ASP A 92 0.90 -10.96 17.04
C ASP A 92 1.98 -10.88 15.95
N GLN A 93 1.89 -11.73 14.92
CA GLN A 93 2.90 -11.80 13.85
C GLN A 93 2.42 -11.20 12.53
N ALA A 94 1.11 -11.04 12.34
CA ALA A 94 0.58 -10.41 11.14
C ALA A 94 0.65 -8.88 11.25
N PRO A 95 1.10 -8.16 10.20
CA PRO A 95 1.06 -6.70 10.18
C PRO A 95 -0.40 -6.21 10.21
N CYS A 96 -0.69 -5.35 11.19
CA CYS A 96 -2.03 -4.84 11.48
C CYS A 96 -2.18 -3.38 11.07
N VAL A 97 -3.14 -3.11 10.19
CA VAL A 97 -3.62 -1.76 9.82
C VAL A 97 -4.71 -1.37 10.80
N ARG A 98 -4.50 -0.28 11.55
CA ARG A 98 -5.34 0.15 12.68
C ARG A 98 -5.41 1.68 12.78
N PRO A 99 -6.40 2.28 13.48
CA PRO A 99 -6.49 3.73 13.58
C PRO A 99 -5.33 4.33 14.38
N MET A 100 -5.14 5.64 14.27
CA MET A 100 -4.18 6.37 15.12
C MET A 100 -4.57 6.39 16.59
N THR A 101 -5.87 6.30 16.89
CA THR A 101 -6.40 6.32 18.27
C THR A 101 -7.43 5.22 18.47
N ALA A 102 -7.48 4.65 19.68
CA ALA A 102 -8.44 3.61 20.02
C ALA A 102 -9.89 4.12 19.89
N GLY A 103 -10.75 3.34 19.23
CA GLY A 103 -12.17 3.64 19.12
C GLY A 103 -12.51 4.73 18.13
N SER A 104 -11.61 5.05 17.18
CA SER A 104 -11.92 6.01 16.11
C SER A 104 -13.24 5.63 15.41
N PRO A 105 -14.21 6.55 15.32
CA PRO A 105 -15.57 6.20 14.95
C PRO A 105 -15.72 5.99 13.44
N ILE A 106 -16.44 4.92 13.07
CA ILE A 106 -17.08 4.79 11.76
C ILE A 106 -18.57 5.03 11.99
N SER A 107 -19.13 6.07 11.36
CA SER A 107 -20.51 6.51 11.59
C SER A 107 -21.19 6.82 10.26
N LYS A 108 -22.45 7.26 10.29
CA LYS A 108 -23.16 7.69 9.07
C LYS A 108 -22.58 8.91 8.37
N ALA A 109 -21.73 9.68 9.06
CA ALA A 109 -21.00 10.78 8.44
C ALA A 109 -19.75 10.26 7.76
N ASP A 110 -19.58 10.64 6.49
CA ASP A 110 -18.36 10.35 5.75
C ASP A 110 -17.14 10.92 6.47
N ASN A 111 -16.06 10.15 6.47
CA ASN A 111 -14.82 10.53 7.14
C ASN A 111 -13.62 9.99 6.37
N THR A 112 -12.52 10.74 6.37
CA THR A 112 -11.21 10.28 5.93
C THR A 112 -10.21 10.57 7.03
N GLU A 113 -9.49 9.54 7.47
CA GLU A 113 -8.48 9.67 8.52
C GLU A 113 -7.22 8.88 8.20
N GLN A 114 -6.13 9.23 8.88
CA GLN A 114 -4.88 8.50 8.81
C GLN A 114 -4.98 7.18 9.60
N PHE A 115 -4.28 6.15 9.15
CA PHE A 115 -4.07 4.92 9.88
C PHE A 115 -2.58 4.68 10.15
N GLN A 116 -2.30 3.68 10.98
CA GLN A 116 -0.95 3.16 11.21
C GLN A 116 -0.87 1.66 10.91
N LEU A 117 0.35 1.17 10.66
CA LEU A 117 0.65 -0.24 10.41
C LEU A 117 1.72 -0.72 11.39
N TYR A 118 1.41 -1.72 12.20
CA TYR A 118 2.36 -2.35 13.11
C TYR A 118 2.11 -3.85 13.24
N THR A 119 3.17 -4.61 13.48
CA THR A 119 3.07 -6.01 13.93
C THR A 119 3.06 -6.02 15.47
N GLY A 120 2.02 -6.60 16.07
CA GLY A 120 1.80 -6.56 17.52
C GLY A 120 1.57 -5.14 18.07
N GLY A 121 1.87 -4.94 19.35
CA GLY A 121 1.72 -3.66 20.04
C GLY A 121 0.29 -3.39 20.53
N GLU A 122 -0.10 -2.12 20.59
CA GLU A 122 -1.41 -1.72 21.13
C GLU A 122 -2.59 -2.23 20.29
N ASP A 123 -3.65 -2.67 20.96
CA ASP A 123 -4.78 -3.29 20.30
C ASP A 123 -5.85 -2.25 19.87
N LEU A 124 -5.44 -1.31 19.02
CA LEU A 124 -6.30 -0.24 18.52
C LEU A 124 -7.25 -0.74 17.43
N LYS A 125 -8.49 -0.25 17.47
CA LYS A 125 -9.58 -0.63 16.55
C LYS A 125 -10.43 0.57 16.21
N TRP A 126 -11.04 0.52 15.02
CA TRP A 126 -12.16 1.37 14.69
C TRP A 126 -13.41 0.89 15.42
N SER A 127 -14.30 1.81 15.76
CA SER A 127 -15.58 1.51 16.37
C SER A 127 -16.71 1.94 15.44
N VAL A 128 -17.40 0.96 14.86
CA VAL A 128 -18.61 1.17 14.05
C VAL A 128 -19.75 1.53 14.99
N LYS A 129 -20.23 2.77 14.89
CA LYS A 129 -21.26 3.34 15.78
C LYS A 129 -22.67 3.00 15.33
N ASP A 130 -22.88 2.97 14.02
CA ASP A 130 -24.15 2.68 13.38
C ASP A 130 -23.98 1.47 12.46
N SER A 131 -24.86 0.47 12.55
CA SER A 131 -24.90 -0.61 11.56
C SER A 131 -25.34 -0.07 10.20
N GLY A 132 -25.00 -0.74 9.10
CA GLY A 132 -25.53 -0.48 7.76
C GLY A 132 -24.54 -0.83 6.66
N HIS A 133 -24.88 -0.47 5.42
CA HIS A 133 -24.02 -0.66 4.25
C HIS A 133 -22.98 0.47 4.19
N TYR A 134 -21.71 0.10 4.20
CA TYR A 134 -20.58 1.01 4.10
C TYR A 134 -19.71 0.68 2.91
N ARG A 135 -19.09 1.73 2.36
CA ARG A 135 -17.88 1.61 1.57
C ARG A 135 -16.69 2.07 2.40
N LEU A 136 -15.72 1.19 2.60
CA LEU A 136 -14.43 1.52 3.21
C LEU A 136 -13.35 1.49 2.13
N VAL A 137 -12.54 2.53 2.04
CA VAL A 137 -11.44 2.63 1.09
C VAL A 137 -10.15 2.80 1.87
N PHE A 138 -9.32 1.76 1.86
CA PHE A 138 -7.98 1.79 2.41
C PHE A 138 -7.00 2.19 1.31
N ASP A 139 -6.49 3.41 1.38
CA ASP A 139 -5.45 3.92 0.51
C ASP A 139 -4.09 3.66 1.17
N LEU A 140 -3.39 2.63 0.71
CA LEU A 140 -2.09 2.21 1.22
C LEU A 140 -0.94 3.07 0.71
N ARG A 141 -1.18 3.96 -0.25
CA ARG A 141 -0.22 4.96 -0.72
C ARG A 141 -0.17 6.11 0.25
N ASN A 142 -1.34 6.62 0.63
CA ASN A 142 -1.50 7.82 1.44
C ASN A 142 -1.77 7.53 2.92
N TRP A 143 -1.82 6.25 3.29
CA TRP A 143 -2.05 5.77 4.66
C TRP A 143 -3.38 6.25 5.25
N THR A 144 -4.43 6.25 4.42
CA THR A 144 -5.77 6.71 4.84
C THR A 144 -6.83 5.63 4.76
N LEU A 145 -7.78 5.72 5.69
CA LEU A 145 -9.07 5.06 5.59
C LEU A 145 -10.12 6.14 5.27
N SER A 146 -10.83 5.99 4.16
CA SER A 146 -12.05 6.73 3.89
C SER A 146 -13.26 5.83 4.13
N THR A 147 -14.30 6.38 4.77
CA THR A 147 -15.53 5.68 5.10
C THR A 147 -16.71 6.46 4.54
N THR A 148 -17.61 5.77 3.86
CA THR A 148 -18.83 6.34 3.28
C THR A 148 -20.02 5.48 3.65
N PHE A 149 -21.08 6.09 4.17
CA PHE A 149 -22.33 5.40 4.48
C PHE A 149 -23.25 5.37 3.27
N LEU A 150 -23.72 4.18 2.89
CA LEU A 150 -24.52 3.96 1.69
C LEU A 150 -26.00 3.66 1.98
N GLY A 151 -26.36 3.35 3.22
CA GLY A 151 -27.76 3.10 3.62
C GLY A 151 -27.94 1.83 4.43
N TYR A 152 -29.20 1.38 4.53
CA TYR A 152 -29.61 0.10 5.09
C TYR A 152 -30.27 -0.75 4.00
#